data_AF-A0A2N4YXN6-F1
#
_entry.id   AF-A0A2N4YXN6-F1
#
_cell.length_a   1.000
_cell.length_b   1.000
_cell.length_c   1.000
_cell.angle_alpha   90.00
_cell.angle_beta   90.00
_cell.angle_gamma   90.00
#
_symmetry.space_group_name_H-M   'P 1'
#
loop_
_entity.id
_entity.type
_entity.pdbx_description
1 polymer ?
#
loop_
_entity_poly.entity_id
_entity_poly.type
_entity_poly.pdbx_seq_one_letter_code
_entity_poly.pdbx_strand_id
1 'polypeptide(L)'
;VQIAPRDENGFRALSDLQDEGLVLVASAMAQSTAHLLNFFRALRAELGFYIACLNLAEVLNHRNVPQCFPVPIYKRERHLVFDSLFDTCLALTSPDTVISNTLKTDNKNTFIITGANQGGKSTFLRSIGLAQIMMQTGMFVSAECFSSDICRQIFTHYKCEEDSHMVSGKLDEELRRMRDIVSELKPDDLVLFNESFAATNSREGAGIIRGIVTALAECHVKLFFVTHTSEFACAFYQEYHQDTVYLCAERRDDGERTFRMTEGTPLDTSYGEDLYREVFTPPAQPAERS
;
A
#
# COMPACT_ATOMS: atom_id res chain seq x y z
N VAL A 1 61.66 -31.34 21.62
CA VAL A 1 61.66 -32.78 22.00
C VAL A 1 62.30 -33.54 20.87
N GLN A 2 63.45 -34.20 21.07
CA GLN A 2 64.06 -35.07 20.05
C GLN A 2 63.44 -36.46 20.18
N ILE A 3 62.65 -36.86 19.17
CA ILE A 3 62.07 -38.19 19.08
C ILE A 3 63.15 -39.14 18.55
N ALA A 4 63.32 -40.31 19.17
CA ALA A 4 64.29 -41.29 18.73
C ALA A 4 63.92 -41.81 17.33
N PRO A 5 64.90 -42.09 16.43
CA PRO A 5 64.66 -42.38 15.01
C PRO A 5 63.89 -43.70 14.73
N ARG A 6 63.45 -44.44 15.75
CA ARG A 6 62.62 -45.66 15.64
C ARG A 6 61.38 -45.66 16.55
N ASP A 7 61.03 -44.53 17.17
CA ASP A 7 59.85 -44.43 18.04
C ASP A 7 58.58 -44.08 17.25
N GLU A 8 58.00 -45.09 16.60
CA GLU A 8 56.77 -44.94 15.81
C GLU A 8 55.59 -44.40 16.62
N ASN A 9 55.52 -44.71 17.92
CA ASN A 9 54.45 -44.24 18.79
C ASN A 9 54.61 -42.73 19.08
N GLY A 10 55.85 -42.27 19.31
CA GLY A 10 56.16 -40.85 19.46
C GLY A 10 55.88 -40.04 18.19
N PHE A 11 56.18 -40.59 17.01
CA PHE A 11 55.84 -39.95 15.74
C PHE A 11 54.33 -39.86 15.50
N ARG A 12 53.56 -40.91 15.84
CA ARG A 12 52.09 -40.88 15.74
C ARG A 12 51.47 -39.85 16.69
N ALA A 13 51.88 -39.85 17.96
CA ALA A 13 51.36 -38.89 18.94
C ALA A 13 51.68 -37.43 18.55
N LEU A 14 52.85 -37.18 17.95
CA LEU A 14 53.19 -35.84 17.44
C LEU A 14 52.32 -35.47 16.23
N SER A 15 52.06 -36.42 15.32
CA SER A 15 51.17 -36.23 14.17
C SER A 15 49.75 -35.92 14.62
N ASP A 16 49.23 -36.68 15.59
CA ASP A 16 47.87 -36.48 16.11
C ASP A 16 47.72 -35.09 16.76
N LEU A 17 48.70 -34.66 17.57
CA LEU A 17 48.72 -33.31 18.14
C LEU A 17 48.85 -32.21 17.08
N GLN A 18 49.61 -32.46 16.02
CA GLN A 18 49.74 -31.54 14.90
C GLN A 18 48.42 -31.42 14.13
N ASP A 19 47.75 -32.53 13.88
CA ASP A 19 46.47 -32.58 13.18
C ASP A 19 45.35 -31.90 14.00
N GLU A 20 45.28 -32.16 15.31
CA GLU A 20 44.36 -31.45 16.22
C GLU A 20 44.61 -29.94 16.23
N GLY A 21 45.88 -29.52 16.30
CA GLY A 21 46.27 -28.10 16.22
C GLY A 21 45.86 -27.45 14.89
N LEU A 22 46.08 -28.14 13.77
CA LEU A 22 45.69 -27.67 12.43
C LEU A 22 44.18 -27.55 12.29
N VAL A 23 43.42 -28.52 12.81
CA VAL A 23 41.94 -28.48 12.79
C VAL A 23 41.42 -27.28 13.59
N LEU A 24 41.99 -26.99 14.76
CA LEU A 24 41.59 -25.84 15.58
C LEU A 24 41.85 -24.51 14.85
N VAL A 25 43.05 -24.35 14.29
CA VAL A 25 43.42 -23.13 13.55
C VAL A 25 42.56 -22.98 12.30
N ALA A 26 42.39 -24.05 11.51
CA ALA A 26 41.55 -24.03 10.31
C ALA A 26 40.09 -23.69 10.64
N SER A 27 39.54 -24.25 11.72
CA SER A 27 38.17 -23.98 12.16
C SER A 27 38.00 -22.52 12.60
N ALA A 28 38.94 -21.99 13.38
CA ALA A 28 38.94 -20.59 13.80
C ALA A 28 39.05 -19.63 12.60
N MET A 29 39.93 -19.94 11.65
CA MET A 29 40.06 -19.16 10.41
C MET A 29 38.80 -19.23 9.55
N ALA A 30 38.20 -20.42 9.39
CA ALA A 30 36.96 -20.59 8.63
C ALA A 30 35.80 -19.82 9.25
N GLN A 31 35.64 -19.90 10.58
CA GLN A 31 34.62 -19.16 11.31
C GLN A 31 34.82 -17.64 11.16
N SER A 32 36.04 -17.14 11.37
CA SER A 32 36.36 -15.72 11.19
C SER A 32 36.08 -15.26 9.76
N THR A 33 36.45 -16.06 8.76
CA THR A 33 36.21 -15.75 7.35
C THR A 33 34.71 -15.71 7.04
N ALA A 34 33.94 -16.66 7.57
CA ALA A 34 32.48 -16.69 7.43
C ALA A 34 31.82 -15.46 8.06
N HIS A 35 32.26 -15.04 9.26
CA HIS A 35 31.76 -13.82 9.90
C HIS A 35 32.05 -12.57 9.07
N LEU A 36 33.28 -12.41 8.60
CA LEU A 36 33.65 -11.27 7.75
C LEU A 36 32.86 -11.26 6.43
N LEU A 37 32.72 -12.41 5.78
CA LEU A 37 31.98 -12.53 4.53
C LEU A 37 30.50 -12.20 4.72
N ASN A 38 29.88 -12.67 5.81
CA ASN A 38 28.49 -12.36 6.13
C ASN A 38 28.31 -10.87 6.45
N PHE A 39 29.24 -10.27 7.19
CA PHE A 39 29.24 -8.83 7.44
C PHE A 39 29.30 -8.02 6.14
N PHE A 40 30.25 -8.32 5.24
CA PHE A 40 30.36 -7.60 3.96
C PHE A 40 29.16 -7.84 3.03
N ARG A 41 28.53 -9.02 3.08
CA ARG A 41 27.30 -9.30 2.35
C ARG A 41 26.14 -8.45 2.85
N ALA A 42 25.96 -8.36 4.16
CA ALA A 42 24.93 -7.52 4.79
C ALA A 42 25.17 -6.03 4.48
N LEU A 43 26.40 -5.55 4.71
CA LEU A 43 26.79 -4.17 4.42
C LEU A 43 26.55 -3.81 2.95
N ARG A 44 26.91 -4.69 2.01
CA ARG A 44 26.64 -4.46 0.58
C ARG A 44 25.14 -4.35 0.28
N ALA A 45 24.31 -5.18 0.91
CA ALA A 45 22.87 -5.14 0.70
C ALA A 45 22.25 -3.85 1.28
N GLU A 46 22.64 -3.48 2.50
CA GLU A 46 22.19 -2.25 3.18
C GLU A 46 22.61 -0.99 2.39
N LEU A 47 23.88 -0.90 1.98
CA LEU A 47 24.35 0.20 1.14
C LEU A 47 23.65 0.23 -0.21
N GLY A 48 23.41 -0.94 -0.83
CA GLY A 48 22.65 -1.05 -2.07
C GLY A 48 21.24 -0.49 -1.94
N PHE A 49 20.56 -0.76 -0.83
CA PHE A 49 19.24 -0.21 -0.53
C PHE A 49 19.28 1.33 -0.40
N TYR A 50 20.23 1.89 0.35
CA TYR A 50 20.34 3.34 0.49
C TYR A 50 20.71 4.04 -0.83
N ILE A 51 21.60 3.46 -1.63
CA ILE A 51 21.92 3.96 -2.97
C ILE A 51 20.68 3.93 -3.87
N ALA A 52 19.88 2.87 -3.83
CA ALA A 52 18.64 2.79 -4.59
C ALA A 52 17.63 3.87 -4.15
N CYS A 53 17.54 4.16 -2.84
CA CYS A 53 16.73 5.26 -2.34
C CYS A 53 17.21 6.62 -2.88
N LEU A 54 18.53 6.87 -2.86
CA LEU A 54 19.10 8.11 -3.41
C LEU A 54 18.82 8.27 -4.90
N ASN A 55 18.99 7.21 -5.68
CA ASN A 55 18.66 7.21 -7.11
C ASN A 55 17.17 7.50 -7.36
N LEU A 56 16.29 6.91 -6.54
CA LEU A 56 14.86 7.19 -6.61
C LEU A 56 14.56 8.66 -6.28
N ALA A 57 15.19 9.22 -5.25
CA ALA A 57 15.02 10.63 -4.89
C ALA A 57 15.49 11.57 -6.02
N GLU A 58 16.61 11.26 -6.67
CA GLU A 58 17.12 12.02 -7.82
C GLU A 58 16.11 12.05 -8.97
N VAL A 59 15.53 10.90 -9.33
CA VAL A 59 14.50 10.81 -10.38
C VAL A 59 13.23 11.60 -10.01
N LEU A 60 12.81 11.55 -8.74
CA LEU A 60 11.64 12.30 -8.27
C LEU A 60 11.91 13.81 -8.24
N ASN A 61 13.12 14.24 -7.88
CA ASN A 61 13.55 15.64 -7.90
C ASN A 61 13.53 16.22 -9.32
N HIS A 62 14.00 15.46 -10.32
CA HIS A 62 13.90 15.86 -11.72
C HIS A 62 12.45 16.05 -12.20
N ARG A 63 11.49 15.43 -11.51
CA ARG A 63 10.06 15.55 -11.78
C ARG A 63 9.34 16.53 -10.85
N ASN A 64 10.08 17.31 -10.04
CA ASN A 64 9.53 18.26 -9.07
C ASN A 64 8.55 17.63 -8.07
N VAL A 65 8.76 16.36 -7.71
CA VAL A 65 7.95 15.68 -6.68
C VAL A 65 8.67 15.78 -5.35
N PRO A 66 8.13 16.47 -4.33
CA PRO A 66 8.78 16.61 -3.03
C PRO A 66 8.92 15.25 -2.33
N GLN A 67 9.95 15.15 -1.48
CA GLN A 67 10.09 14.01 -0.58
C GLN A 67 10.27 14.47 0.86
N CYS A 68 9.73 13.69 1.80
CA CYS A 68 9.95 13.89 3.22
C CYS A 68 10.29 12.56 3.89
N PHE A 69 11.05 12.64 4.99
CA PHE A 69 11.18 11.50 5.89
C PHE A 69 9.93 11.40 6.76
N PRO A 70 9.14 10.32 6.65
CA PRO A 70 7.87 10.20 7.34
C PRO A 70 8.06 10.02 8.84
N VAL A 71 7.06 10.42 9.63
CA VAL A 71 7.05 10.26 11.09
C VAL A 71 6.12 9.10 11.48
N PRO A 72 6.67 7.93 11.84
CA PRO A 72 5.84 6.81 12.29
C PRO A 72 5.32 7.05 13.71
N ILE A 73 4.02 6.82 13.92
CA ILE A 73 3.37 6.95 15.22
C ILE A 73 3.21 5.56 15.86
N TYR A 74 3.85 5.37 17.01
CA TYR A 74 3.84 4.10 17.77
C TYR A 74 2.71 4.01 18.81
N LYS A 75 1.99 5.10 19.06
CA LYS A 75 0.86 5.12 19.99
C LYS A 75 -0.32 4.38 19.38
N ARG A 76 -1.16 3.76 20.21
CA ARG A 76 -2.44 3.13 19.79
C ARG A 76 -3.52 4.15 19.38
N GLU A 77 -3.13 5.37 19.09
CA GLU A 77 -4.04 6.43 18.63
C GLU A 77 -4.00 6.43 17.11
N ARG A 78 -5.16 6.42 16.47
CA ARG A 78 -5.24 6.47 15.01
C ARG A 78 -4.76 7.83 14.53
N HIS A 79 -3.80 7.82 13.62
CA HIS A 79 -3.19 9.04 13.10
C HIS A 79 -2.93 8.90 11.62
N LEU A 80 -3.37 9.88 10.85
CA LEU A 80 -2.99 9.99 9.45
C LEU A 80 -2.99 11.45 9.03
N VAL A 81 -1.80 11.96 8.78
CA VAL A 81 -1.56 13.32 8.31
C VAL A 81 -0.59 13.24 7.15
N PHE A 82 -0.96 13.84 6.03
CA PHE A 82 -0.04 14.06 4.92
C PHE A 82 -0.40 15.31 4.16
N ASP A 83 0.62 15.95 3.60
CA ASP A 83 0.46 17.12 2.75
C ASP A 83 1.18 16.90 1.43
N SER A 84 0.47 17.20 0.34
CA SER A 84 0.93 16.97 -1.02
C SER A 84 1.46 15.55 -1.25
N LEU A 85 0.70 14.51 -0.85
CA LEU A 85 1.05 13.12 -1.12
C LEU A 85 0.82 12.77 -2.59
N PHE A 86 1.86 12.27 -3.25
CA PHE A 86 1.85 11.77 -4.63
C PHE A 86 1.89 10.25 -4.66
N ASP A 87 1.29 9.65 -5.68
CA ASP A 87 1.53 8.24 -6.00
C ASP A 87 2.93 8.09 -6.63
N THR A 88 3.88 7.54 -5.89
CA THR A 88 5.28 7.41 -6.34
C THR A 88 5.39 6.66 -7.68
N CYS A 89 4.62 5.59 -7.87
CA CYS A 89 4.67 4.82 -9.12
C CYS A 89 4.17 5.63 -10.31
N LEU A 90 3.06 6.36 -10.17
CA LEU A 90 2.53 7.21 -11.23
C LEU A 90 3.45 8.39 -11.50
N ALA A 91 4.04 8.99 -10.45
CA ALA A 91 5.06 10.02 -10.61
C ALA A 91 6.28 9.53 -11.41
N LEU A 92 6.59 8.24 -11.34
CA LEU A 92 7.72 7.65 -12.08
C LEU A 92 7.42 7.31 -13.53
N THR A 93 6.16 7.06 -13.88
CA THR A 93 5.77 6.54 -15.20
C THR A 93 4.98 7.53 -16.04
N SER A 94 4.26 8.45 -15.40
CA SER A 94 3.43 9.43 -16.08
C SER A 94 4.29 10.44 -16.84
N PRO A 95 3.95 10.75 -18.10
CA PRO A 95 4.50 11.91 -18.80
C PRO A 95 3.88 13.22 -18.29
N ASP A 96 2.66 13.15 -17.76
CA ASP A 96 1.88 14.29 -17.30
C ASP A 96 2.14 14.61 -15.82
N THR A 97 1.77 15.83 -15.43
CA THR A 97 1.85 16.28 -14.03
C THR A 97 0.89 15.47 -13.16
N VAL A 98 1.43 14.81 -12.13
CA VAL A 98 0.65 14.05 -11.17
C VAL A 98 0.04 14.97 -10.12
N ILE A 99 -1.23 14.76 -9.79
CA ILE A 99 -1.92 15.55 -8.78
C ILE A 99 -1.71 14.94 -7.38
N SER A 100 -1.32 15.80 -6.44
CA SER A 100 -1.16 15.45 -5.04
C SER A 100 -2.45 15.58 -4.24
N ASN A 101 -2.49 14.89 -3.10
CA ASN A 101 -3.61 14.93 -2.16
C ASN A 101 -3.14 15.27 -0.75
N THR A 102 -4.00 15.88 0.05
CA THR A 102 -3.73 16.28 1.44
C THR A 102 -4.85 15.78 2.33
N LEU A 103 -4.51 15.26 3.51
CA LEU A 103 -5.47 14.78 4.49
C LEU A 103 -4.90 14.96 5.89
N LYS A 104 -5.73 15.38 6.85
CA LYS A 104 -5.33 15.53 8.25
C LYS A 104 -6.42 14.95 9.14
N THR A 105 -6.14 13.80 9.74
CA THR A 105 -7.11 13.06 10.54
C THR A 105 -6.47 12.45 11.77
N ASP A 106 -7.14 12.61 12.90
CA ASP A 106 -6.82 11.98 14.18
C ASP A 106 -8.03 11.22 14.68
N ASN A 107 -7.80 10.08 15.32
CA ASN A 107 -8.85 9.21 15.86
C ASN A 107 -9.86 8.73 14.80
N LYS A 108 -9.39 8.51 13.55
CA LYS A 108 -10.19 7.96 12.45
C LYS A 108 -9.58 6.66 11.95
N ASN A 109 -10.39 5.61 11.82
CA ASN A 109 -9.94 4.32 11.31
C ASN A 109 -10.57 3.95 9.97
N THR A 110 -11.66 4.62 9.58
CA THR A 110 -12.44 4.24 8.40
C THR A 110 -12.48 5.38 7.40
N PHE A 111 -12.09 5.09 6.16
CA PHE A 111 -12.03 6.08 5.08
C PHE A 111 -12.86 5.57 3.91
N ILE A 112 -14.00 6.20 3.62
CA ILE A 112 -14.86 5.84 2.50
C ILE A 112 -14.62 6.82 1.35
N ILE A 113 -14.23 6.32 0.18
CA ILE A 113 -13.87 7.13 -0.97
C ILE A 113 -14.88 6.89 -2.11
N THR A 114 -15.59 7.94 -2.49
CA THR A 114 -16.61 7.95 -3.54
C THR A 114 -16.31 8.97 -4.63
N GLY A 115 -17.11 8.96 -5.71
CA GLY A 115 -17.05 9.94 -6.80
C GLY A 115 -16.97 9.28 -8.18
N ALA A 116 -16.91 10.09 -9.23
CA ALA A 116 -16.97 9.61 -10.61
C ALA A 116 -15.86 8.61 -10.98
N ASN A 117 -16.16 7.73 -11.93
CA ASN A 117 -15.16 6.86 -12.56
C ASN A 117 -13.97 7.68 -13.06
N GLN A 118 -12.77 7.08 -12.97
CA GLN A 118 -11.52 7.70 -13.41
C GLN A 118 -11.17 9.04 -12.71
N GLY A 119 -11.77 9.35 -11.56
CA GLY A 119 -11.41 10.52 -10.73
C GLY A 119 -10.15 10.34 -9.87
N GLY A 120 -9.32 9.34 -10.14
CA GLY A 120 -8.06 9.11 -9.40
C GLY A 120 -8.17 8.35 -8.07
N LYS A 121 -9.35 7.81 -7.71
CA LYS A 121 -9.59 7.10 -6.43
C LYS A 121 -8.64 5.91 -6.20
N SER A 122 -8.46 5.06 -7.21
CA SER A 122 -7.56 3.90 -7.12
C SER A 122 -6.10 4.32 -7.00
N THR A 123 -5.70 5.42 -7.65
CA THR A 123 -4.37 6.01 -7.53
C THR A 123 -4.14 6.59 -6.14
N PHE A 124 -5.14 7.28 -5.58
CA PHE A 124 -5.10 7.76 -4.20
C PHE A 124 -4.99 6.60 -3.20
N LEU A 125 -5.76 5.54 -3.37
CA LEU A 125 -5.66 4.36 -2.51
C LEU A 125 -4.26 3.73 -2.55
N ARG A 126 -3.67 3.64 -3.75
CA ARG A 126 -2.31 3.14 -3.94
C ARG A 126 -1.27 4.05 -3.32
N SER A 127 -1.40 5.38 -3.40
CA SER A 127 -0.45 6.31 -2.79
C SER A 127 -0.38 6.15 -1.26
N ILE A 128 -1.53 5.93 -0.60
CA ILE A 128 -1.58 5.64 0.84
C ILE A 128 -0.83 4.35 1.17
N GLY A 129 -1.12 3.27 0.43
CA GLY A 129 -0.46 1.98 0.65
C GLY A 129 1.05 2.04 0.43
N LEU A 130 1.48 2.69 -0.66
CA LEU A 130 2.91 2.89 -0.96
C LEU A 130 3.60 3.72 0.12
N ALA A 131 3.00 4.83 0.56
CA ALA A 131 3.56 5.67 1.60
C ALA A 131 3.69 4.92 2.94
N GLN A 132 2.71 4.09 3.29
CA GLN A 132 2.77 3.24 4.49
C GLN A 132 3.93 2.24 4.43
N ILE A 133 4.11 1.57 3.28
CA ILE A 133 5.22 0.62 3.07
C ILE A 133 6.55 1.36 3.16
N MET A 134 6.71 2.45 2.39
CA MET A 134 7.94 3.25 2.36
C MET A 134 8.31 3.77 3.76
N MET A 135 7.34 4.27 4.53
CA MET A 135 7.57 4.67 5.91
C MET A 135 8.07 3.52 6.78
N GLN A 136 7.40 2.37 6.74
CA GLN A 136 7.76 1.22 7.58
C GLN A 136 9.02 0.48 7.14
N THR A 137 9.51 0.71 5.92
CA THR A 137 10.81 0.22 5.44
C THR A 137 11.94 1.23 5.64
N GLY A 138 11.67 2.39 6.23
CA GLY A 138 12.69 3.41 6.51
C GLY A 138 13.09 4.24 5.29
N MET A 139 12.24 4.31 4.27
CA MET A 139 12.40 5.18 3.10
C MET A 139 11.76 6.56 3.35
N PHE A 140 12.17 7.56 2.58
CA PHE A 140 11.36 8.77 2.41
C PHE A 140 10.05 8.43 1.68
N VAL A 141 9.08 9.34 1.72
CA VAL A 141 7.84 9.24 0.94
C VAL A 141 7.71 10.42 -0.02
N SER A 142 6.96 10.24 -1.11
CA SER A 142 6.68 11.29 -2.10
C SER A 142 5.60 12.27 -1.60
N ALA A 143 5.94 13.07 -0.59
CA ALA A 143 5.06 14.07 0.02
C ALA A 143 5.87 15.23 0.62
N GLU A 144 5.22 16.35 0.92
CA GLU A 144 5.84 17.45 1.69
C GLU A 144 5.88 17.12 3.19
N CYS A 145 4.84 16.47 3.70
CA CYS A 145 4.87 15.84 5.02
C CYS A 145 4.03 14.56 5.03
N PHE A 146 4.40 13.61 5.89
CA PHE A 146 3.65 12.37 6.11
C PHE A 146 3.90 11.83 7.51
N SER A 147 2.82 11.52 8.21
CA SER A 147 2.84 10.83 9.49
C SER A 147 1.62 9.93 9.60
N SER A 148 1.86 8.69 10.03
CA SER A 148 0.82 7.65 10.11
C SER A 148 1.13 6.71 11.26
N ASP A 149 0.10 6.12 11.85
CA ASP A 149 0.27 4.99 12.77
C ASP A 149 0.89 3.78 12.05
N ILE A 150 1.73 3.05 12.78
CA ILE A 150 2.35 1.81 12.26
C ILE A 150 1.29 0.72 12.23
N CYS A 151 1.20 0.03 11.10
CA CYS A 151 0.37 -1.15 10.94
C CYS A 151 1.23 -2.42 10.97
N ARG A 152 0.64 -3.52 11.44
CA ARG A 152 1.33 -4.81 11.48
C ARG A 152 1.37 -5.47 10.11
N GLN A 153 0.25 -5.46 9.39
CA GLN A 153 0.15 -5.94 8.01
C GLN A 153 -0.73 -5.02 7.16
N ILE A 154 -0.48 -5.04 5.85
CA ILE A 154 -1.28 -4.35 4.84
C ILE A 154 -1.95 -5.40 3.96
N PHE A 155 -3.28 -5.38 3.93
CA PHE A 155 -4.09 -6.24 3.08
C PHE A 155 -4.72 -5.43 1.95
N THR A 156 -4.92 -6.10 0.82
CA THR A 156 -5.58 -5.51 -0.34
C THR A 156 -6.72 -6.41 -0.79
N HIS A 157 -7.87 -5.81 -1.10
CA HIS A 157 -8.97 -6.52 -1.72
C HIS A 157 -9.50 -5.69 -2.89
N TYR A 158 -9.17 -6.13 -4.09
CA TYR A 158 -9.46 -5.43 -5.33
C TYR A 158 -10.50 -6.24 -6.12
N LYS A 159 -11.32 -5.53 -6.89
CA LYS A 159 -12.17 -6.11 -7.92
C LYS A 159 -11.32 -6.95 -8.87
N CYS A 160 -11.72 -8.19 -9.10
CA CYS A 160 -11.04 -9.05 -10.05
C CYS A 160 -11.46 -8.70 -11.48
N GLU A 161 -10.51 -8.70 -12.41
CA GLU A 161 -10.82 -8.69 -13.84
C GLU A 161 -11.48 -10.03 -14.21
N GLU A 162 -12.26 -10.04 -15.30
CA GLU A 162 -13.02 -11.22 -15.69
C GLU A 162 -12.10 -12.37 -16.07
N ASP A 163 -12.08 -13.42 -15.25
CA ASP A 163 -11.37 -14.65 -15.58
C ASP A 163 -12.33 -15.62 -16.29
N SER A 164 -11.98 -16.04 -17.50
CA SER A 164 -12.80 -16.96 -18.29
C SER A 164 -12.75 -18.41 -17.78
N HIS A 165 -11.94 -18.67 -16.76
CA HIS A 165 -11.74 -19.97 -16.12
C HIS A 165 -12.42 -20.13 -14.74
N MET A 166 -13.33 -19.22 -14.38
CA MET A 166 -13.99 -19.25 -13.06
C MET A 166 -14.74 -20.57 -12.79
N VAL A 167 -14.45 -21.17 -11.64
CA VAL A 167 -15.06 -22.43 -11.16
C VAL A 167 -16.37 -22.18 -10.38
N SER A 168 -16.59 -20.94 -9.90
CA SER A 168 -17.77 -20.49 -9.13
C SER A 168 -18.22 -19.09 -9.56
N GLY A 169 -19.31 -18.59 -8.98
CA GLY A 169 -19.78 -17.22 -9.21
C GLY A 169 -18.86 -16.15 -8.61
N LYS A 170 -18.80 -14.96 -9.23
CA LYS A 170 -17.89 -13.85 -8.86
C LYS A 170 -17.99 -13.46 -7.38
N LEU A 171 -19.20 -13.36 -6.85
CA LEU A 171 -19.42 -13.01 -5.44
C LEU A 171 -18.88 -14.08 -4.48
N ASP A 172 -19.06 -15.37 -4.79
CA ASP A 172 -18.56 -16.47 -3.93
C ASP A 172 -17.02 -16.43 -3.85
N GLU A 173 -16.36 -16.19 -4.97
CA GLU A 173 -14.90 -16.05 -4.99
C GLU A 173 -14.42 -14.83 -4.20
N GLU A 174 -15.03 -13.65 -4.39
CA GLU A 174 -14.71 -12.46 -3.58
C GLU A 174 -14.94 -12.70 -2.09
N LEU A 175 -16.03 -13.36 -1.71
CA LEU A 175 -16.30 -13.68 -0.30
C LEU A 175 -15.28 -14.66 0.28
N ARG A 176 -14.82 -15.65 -0.49
CA ARG A 176 -13.75 -16.57 -0.04
C ARG A 176 -12.43 -15.85 0.17
N ARG A 177 -12.01 -14.99 -0.76
CA ARG A 177 -10.81 -14.16 -0.59
C ARG A 177 -10.92 -13.26 0.63
N MET A 178 -12.10 -12.65 0.82
CA MET A 178 -12.34 -11.82 1.99
C MET A 178 -12.29 -12.62 3.29
N ARG A 179 -12.84 -13.84 3.33
CA ARG A 179 -12.73 -14.75 4.49
C ARG A 179 -11.28 -15.06 4.81
N ASP A 180 -10.46 -15.33 3.80
CA ASP A 180 -9.05 -15.66 4.00
C ASP A 180 -8.30 -14.45 4.59
N ILE A 181 -8.55 -13.23 4.09
CA ILE A 181 -8.03 -11.98 4.69
C ILE A 181 -8.49 -11.84 6.15
N VAL A 182 -9.80 -11.98 6.42
CA VAL A 182 -10.38 -11.81 7.77
C VAL A 182 -9.79 -12.82 8.77
N SER A 183 -9.42 -14.01 8.32
CA SER A 183 -8.81 -15.02 9.19
C SER A 183 -7.45 -14.61 9.76
N GLU A 184 -6.74 -13.69 9.09
CA GLU A 184 -5.41 -13.21 9.47
C GLU A 184 -5.42 -11.81 10.10
N LEU A 185 -6.53 -11.07 9.98
CA LEU A 185 -6.65 -9.71 10.47
C LEU A 185 -6.53 -9.62 12.00
N LYS A 186 -5.85 -8.56 12.43
CA LYS A 186 -5.66 -8.13 13.81
C LYS A 186 -5.94 -6.64 13.93
N PRO A 187 -6.22 -6.14 15.15
CA PRO A 187 -6.23 -4.70 15.41
C PRO A 187 -4.95 -4.05 14.90
N ASP A 188 -5.07 -2.83 14.39
CA ASP A 188 -3.97 -2.04 13.81
C ASP A 188 -3.45 -2.51 12.44
N ASP A 189 -4.05 -3.53 11.82
CA ASP A 189 -3.80 -3.80 10.41
C ASP A 189 -4.45 -2.74 9.51
N LEU A 190 -3.88 -2.56 8.32
CA LEU A 190 -4.40 -1.69 7.26
C LEU A 190 -5.03 -2.54 6.16
N VAL A 191 -6.25 -2.21 5.74
CA VAL A 191 -6.91 -2.86 4.60
C VAL A 191 -7.31 -1.85 3.54
N LEU A 192 -6.92 -2.11 2.29
CA LEU A 192 -7.21 -1.28 1.13
C LEU A 192 -8.20 -2.00 0.22
N PHE A 193 -9.44 -1.54 0.21
CA PHE A 193 -10.51 -2.05 -0.65
C PHE A 193 -10.66 -1.17 -1.88
N ASN A 194 -10.63 -1.80 -3.05
CA ASN A 194 -10.86 -1.12 -4.33
C ASN A 194 -11.98 -1.79 -5.12
N GLU A 195 -13.16 -1.16 -5.13
CA GLU A 195 -14.36 -1.63 -5.85
C GLU A 195 -14.77 -3.08 -5.47
N SER A 196 -14.52 -3.46 -4.23
CA SER A 196 -14.85 -4.79 -3.71
C SER A 196 -16.36 -5.01 -3.70
N PHE A 197 -16.80 -6.21 -4.13
CA PHE A 197 -18.22 -6.60 -4.16
C PHE A 197 -19.08 -5.79 -5.15
N ALA A 198 -18.46 -5.07 -6.10
CA ALA A 198 -19.17 -4.28 -7.10
C ALA A 198 -19.92 -5.11 -8.16
N ALA A 199 -19.71 -6.43 -8.21
CA ALA A 199 -20.32 -7.33 -9.21
C ALA A 199 -21.74 -7.85 -8.83
N THR A 200 -22.27 -7.46 -7.67
CA THR A 200 -23.54 -7.97 -7.12
C THR A 200 -24.68 -6.97 -7.31
N ASN A 201 -25.94 -7.43 -7.26
CA ASN A 201 -27.11 -6.56 -7.19
C ASN A 201 -26.90 -5.48 -6.12
N SER A 202 -27.08 -4.20 -6.48
CA SER A 202 -26.59 -3.05 -5.70
C SER A 202 -27.09 -3.06 -4.24
N ARG A 203 -28.33 -3.52 -4.01
CA ARG A 203 -28.92 -3.59 -2.67
C ARG A 203 -28.34 -4.70 -1.78
N GLU A 204 -28.13 -5.90 -2.33
CA GLU A 204 -27.55 -7.02 -1.58
C GLU A 204 -26.06 -6.79 -1.35
N GLY A 205 -25.35 -6.30 -2.36
CA GLY A 205 -23.95 -5.91 -2.27
C GLY A 205 -23.73 -4.83 -1.21
N ALA A 206 -24.58 -3.80 -1.17
CA ALA A 206 -24.48 -2.75 -0.15
C ALA A 206 -24.63 -3.28 1.28
N GLY A 207 -25.52 -4.25 1.51
CA GLY A 207 -25.68 -4.89 2.83
C GLY A 207 -24.45 -5.68 3.26
N ILE A 208 -23.85 -6.43 2.34
CA ILE A 208 -22.62 -7.19 2.59
C ILE A 208 -21.45 -6.24 2.90
N ILE A 209 -21.24 -5.22 2.07
CA ILE A 209 -20.18 -4.23 2.26
C ILE A 209 -20.33 -3.55 3.62
N ARG A 210 -21.55 -3.12 3.96
CA ARG A 210 -21.84 -2.49 5.26
C ARG A 210 -21.46 -3.39 6.43
N GLY A 211 -21.88 -4.66 6.40
CA GLY A 211 -21.56 -5.60 7.47
C GLY A 211 -20.04 -5.80 7.65
N ILE A 212 -19.31 -5.95 6.54
CA ILE A 212 -17.86 -6.11 6.56
C ILE A 212 -17.17 -4.85 7.10
N VAL A 213 -17.48 -3.67 6.56
CA VAL A 213 -16.85 -2.41 6.97
C VAL A 213 -17.11 -2.12 8.44
N THR A 214 -18.35 -2.33 8.92
CA THR A 214 -18.72 -2.13 10.33
C THR A 214 -17.92 -3.08 11.23
N ALA A 215 -17.88 -4.37 10.91
CA ALA A 215 -17.17 -5.36 11.72
C ALA A 215 -15.65 -5.08 11.78
N LEU A 216 -15.04 -4.63 10.67
CA LEU A 216 -13.63 -4.26 10.64
C LEU A 216 -13.35 -2.99 11.46
N ALA A 217 -14.20 -1.98 11.35
CA ALA A 217 -14.09 -0.76 12.13
C ALA A 217 -14.19 -1.06 13.65
N GLU A 218 -15.14 -1.88 14.06
CA GLU A 218 -15.31 -2.34 15.46
C GLU A 218 -14.11 -3.14 15.97
N CYS A 219 -13.45 -3.90 15.10
CA CYS A 219 -12.21 -4.63 15.43
C CYS A 219 -10.96 -3.73 15.48
N HIS A 220 -11.12 -2.41 15.38
CA HIS A 220 -10.02 -1.45 15.28
C HIS A 220 -9.07 -1.76 14.11
N VAL A 221 -9.59 -2.17 12.95
CA VAL A 221 -8.80 -2.25 11.71
C VAL A 221 -8.84 -0.89 11.02
N LYS A 222 -7.70 -0.41 10.50
CA LYS A 222 -7.65 0.80 9.66
C LYS A 222 -8.04 0.41 8.24
N LEU A 223 -9.02 1.06 7.63
CA LEU A 223 -9.51 0.66 6.32
C LEU A 223 -9.79 1.84 5.39
N PHE A 224 -9.43 1.66 4.13
CA PHE A 224 -9.79 2.55 3.03
C PHE A 224 -10.69 1.79 2.08
N PHE A 225 -11.85 2.35 1.77
CA PHE A 225 -12.85 1.70 0.93
C PHE A 225 -13.24 2.58 -0.25
N VAL A 226 -12.67 2.29 -1.42
CA VAL A 226 -13.07 2.92 -2.68
C VAL A 226 -14.29 2.19 -3.25
N THR A 227 -15.38 2.91 -3.48
CA THR A 227 -16.64 2.34 -3.98
C THR A 227 -17.38 3.25 -4.95
N HIS A 228 -18.17 2.63 -5.82
CA HIS A 228 -19.17 3.30 -6.67
C HIS A 228 -20.60 3.04 -6.20
N THR A 229 -20.79 2.22 -5.17
CA THR A 229 -22.10 1.87 -4.64
C THR A 229 -22.62 3.02 -3.78
N SER A 230 -23.38 3.95 -4.38
CA SER A 230 -23.96 5.09 -3.66
C SER A 230 -24.88 4.64 -2.54
N GLU A 231 -25.62 3.53 -2.73
CA GLU A 231 -26.53 3.00 -1.71
C GLU A 231 -25.79 2.62 -0.42
N PHE A 232 -24.61 2.00 -0.53
CA PHE A 232 -23.77 1.70 0.63
C PHE A 232 -23.23 2.99 1.26
N ALA A 233 -22.61 3.86 0.46
CA ALA A 233 -21.94 5.04 0.99
C ALA A 233 -22.93 5.99 1.69
N CYS A 234 -24.09 6.24 1.08
CA CYS A 234 -25.16 7.06 1.64
C CYS A 234 -25.76 6.43 2.91
N ALA A 235 -26.06 5.12 2.89
CA ALA A 235 -26.60 4.44 4.07
C ALA A 235 -25.60 4.46 5.24
N PHE A 236 -24.32 4.18 4.97
CA PHE A 236 -23.28 4.19 5.98
C PHE A 236 -23.05 5.60 6.55
N TYR A 237 -23.16 6.64 5.72
CA TYR A 237 -23.10 8.04 6.16
C TYR A 237 -24.24 8.42 7.12
N GLN A 238 -25.46 7.92 6.87
CA GLN A 238 -26.64 8.20 7.70
C GLN A 238 -26.58 7.52 9.08
N GLU A 239 -25.76 6.49 9.25
CA GLU A 239 -25.58 5.78 10.53
C GLU A 239 -24.65 6.53 11.51
N TYR A 240 -24.09 7.69 11.12
CA TYR A 240 -23.28 8.58 11.97
C TYR A 240 -22.09 7.90 12.67
N HIS A 241 -21.26 7.19 11.92
CA HIS A 241 -20.01 6.60 12.42
C HIS A 241 -18.96 7.68 12.70
N GLN A 242 -18.74 8.02 13.98
CA GLN A 242 -17.84 9.10 14.41
C GLN A 242 -16.38 8.90 13.99
N ASP A 243 -15.94 7.66 13.76
CA ASP A 243 -14.55 7.32 13.42
C ASP A 243 -14.31 7.21 11.91
N THR A 244 -15.31 7.61 11.11
CA THR A 244 -15.28 7.55 9.65
C THR A 244 -15.02 8.92 9.02
N VAL A 245 -14.25 8.92 7.94
CA VAL A 245 -14.02 10.07 7.05
C VAL A 245 -14.53 9.71 5.65
N TYR A 246 -15.26 10.64 5.04
CA TYR A 246 -15.81 10.48 3.70
C TYR A 246 -15.08 11.41 2.75
N LEU A 247 -14.49 10.83 1.71
CA LEU A 247 -13.74 11.54 0.68
C LEU A 247 -14.46 11.41 -0.66
N CYS A 248 -14.52 12.51 -1.38
CA CYS A 248 -15.09 12.59 -2.72
C CYS A 248 -14.01 13.04 -3.70
N ALA A 249 -13.90 12.31 -4.82
CA ALA A 249 -13.13 12.79 -5.97
C ALA A 249 -13.80 14.05 -6.53
N GLU A 250 -13.10 15.17 -6.45
CA GLU A 250 -13.58 16.47 -6.88
C GLU A 250 -13.76 16.51 -8.41
N ARG A 251 -14.86 17.13 -8.82
CA ARG A 251 -15.21 17.41 -10.22
C ARG A 251 -15.67 18.85 -10.31
N ARG A 252 -15.16 19.59 -11.29
CA ARG A 252 -15.58 20.96 -11.58
C ARG A 252 -16.94 20.97 -12.28
N ASP A 253 -17.60 22.12 -12.26
CA ASP A 253 -18.93 22.32 -12.87
C ASP A 253 -18.92 22.11 -14.40
N ASP A 254 -17.77 22.26 -15.05
CA ASP A 254 -17.55 21.98 -16.47
C ASP A 254 -17.37 20.48 -16.79
N GLY A 255 -17.37 19.64 -15.76
CA GLY A 255 -17.17 18.20 -15.85
C GLY A 255 -15.71 17.75 -15.76
N GLU A 256 -14.74 18.67 -15.70
CA GLU A 256 -13.31 18.38 -15.58
C GLU A 256 -13.00 17.70 -14.24
N ARG A 257 -12.17 16.65 -14.30
CA ARG A 257 -11.75 15.89 -13.12
C ARG A 257 -10.45 16.48 -12.57
N THR A 258 -10.46 16.92 -11.33
CA THR A 258 -9.27 17.52 -10.71
C THR A 258 -8.32 16.48 -10.11
N PHE A 259 -8.78 15.23 -9.95
CA PHE A 259 -8.08 14.13 -9.26
C PHE A 259 -7.77 14.39 -7.78
N ARG A 260 -8.34 15.45 -7.20
CA ARG A 260 -8.22 15.77 -5.77
C ARG A 260 -9.32 15.06 -4.98
N MET A 261 -8.96 14.53 -3.83
CA MET A 261 -9.86 13.97 -2.85
C MET A 261 -10.17 15.04 -1.82
N THR A 262 -11.45 15.32 -1.62
CA THR A 262 -11.94 16.33 -0.69
C THR A 262 -12.91 15.70 0.30
N GLU A 263 -12.89 16.16 1.55
CA GLU A 263 -13.91 15.72 2.51
C GLU A 263 -15.29 16.18 2.05
N GLY A 264 -16.24 15.25 2.00
CA GLY A 264 -17.56 15.52 1.44
C GLY A 264 -18.55 14.41 1.66
N THR A 265 -19.83 14.77 1.61
CA THR A 265 -20.93 13.81 1.68
C THR A 265 -20.96 12.94 0.43
N PRO A 266 -21.16 11.62 0.55
CA PRO A 266 -21.43 10.77 -0.60
C PRO A 266 -22.60 11.32 -1.41
N LEU A 267 -22.42 11.47 -2.72
CA LEU A 267 -23.46 11.93 -3.64
C LEU A 267 -24.15 10.73 -4.29
N ASP A 268 -25.47 10.79 -4.37
CA ASP A 268 -26.31 9.78 -5.04
C ASP A 268 -26.42 10.00 -6.55
N THR A 269 -25.34 10.47 -7.17
CA THR A 269 -25.30 10.72 -8.61
C THR A 269 -24.54 9.58 -9.28
N SER A 270 -25.27 8.64 -9.87
CA SER A 270 -24.67 7.72 -10.83
C SER A 270 -24.30 8.51 -12.08
N TYR A 271 -23.01 8.79 -12.26
CA TYR A 271 -22.50 9.59 -13.38
C TYR A 271 -22.52 8.86 -14.73
N GLY A 272 -23.25 7.74 -14.82
CA GLY A 272 -23.45 6.98 -16.06
C GLY A 272 -24.19 7.80 -17.12
N GLU A 273 -25.14 8.65 -16.71
CA GLU A 273 -25.83 9.54 -17.65
C GLU A 273 -24.92 10.60 -18.25
N ASP A 274 -24.00 11.16 -17.45
CA ASP A 274 -23.04 12.16 -17.96
C ASP A 274 -22.07 11.53 -18.96
N LEU A 275 -21.56 10.33 -18.66
CA LEU A 275 -20.71 9.57 -19.56
C LEU A 275 -21.46 9.17 -20.84
N TYR A 276 -22.74 8.81 -20.71
CA TYR A 276 -23.61 8.56 -21.86
C TYR A 276 -23.76 9.82 -22.72
N ARG A 277 -23.99 10.99 -22.12
CA ARG A 277 -24.08 12.25 -22.87
C ARG A 277 -22.75 12.61 -23.54
N GLU A 278 -21.61 12.40 -22.89
CA GLU A 278 -20.29 12.65 -23.47
C GLU A 278 -20.01 11.76 -24.70
N VAL A 279 -20.37 10.48 -24.62
CA VAL A 279 -20.13 9.51 -25.70
C VAL A 279 -21.12 9.64 -26.85
N PHE A 280 -22.39 9.95 -26.55
CA PHE A 280 -23.49 9.90 -27.53
C PHE A 280 -24.03 11.26 -27.97
N THR A 281 -23.60 12.38 -27.40
CA THR A 281 -23.98 13.71 -27.90
C THR A 281 -22.97 14.15 -28.97
N PRO A 282 -23.37 14.32 -30.24
CA PRO A 282 -22.46 14.79 -31.28
C PRO A 282 -21.97 16.22 -30.97
N PRO A 283 -20.71 16.56 -31.30
CA PRO A 283 -20.21 17.92 -31.12
C PRO A 283 -21.12 18.89 -31.87
N ALA A 284 -21.54 19.96 -31.18
CA ALA A 284 -22.40 20.98 -31.76
C ALA A 284 -21.78 21.49 -33.06
N GLN A 285 -22.51 21.35 -34.18
CA GLN A 285 -22.11 21.92 -35.45
C GLN A 285 -21.89 23.43 -35.26
N PRO A 286 -20.78 24.00 -35.78
CA PRO A 286 -20.58 25.44 -35.72
C PRO A 286 -21.75 26.09 -36.47
N ALA A 287 -22.47 27.00 -35.80
CA ALA A 287 -23.53 27.76 -36.42
C ALA A 287 -22.99 28.46 -37.68
N GLU A 288 -23.55 28.13 -38.84
CA GLU A 288 -23.28 28.85 -40.08
C GLU A 288 -23.65 30.31 -39.86
N ARG A 289 -22.64 31.18 -39.89
CA ARG A 289 -22.84 32.63 -39.91
C ARG A 289 -23.50 33.00 -41.24
N SER A 290 -24.78 33.36 -41.16
CA SER A 290 -25.50 34.08 -42.22
C SER A 290 -25.09 35.54 -42.24
#